data_AF-A0A316QDP3-F1
#
_entry.id   AF-A0A316QDP3-F1
#
_cell.length_a   1.000
_cell.length_b   1.000
_cell.length_c   1.000
_cell.angle_alpha   90.00
_cell.angle_beta   90.00
_cell.angle_gamma   90.00
#
_symmetry.space_group_name_H-M   'P 1'
#
loop_
_entity.id
_entity.type
_entity.pdbx_description
1 polymer ?
#
loop_
_entity_poly.entity_id
_entity_poly.type
_entity_poly.pdbx_seq_one_letter_code
_entity_poly.pdbx_strand_id
1 'polypeptide(L)'
;MLCWHRNYTFGDQNRYDTPEDFYRSEEAKNIYVSLPVYMLDHSGTFLSTEGFSDVDPGRWDWGQIGIIYCTEEDAKKWFGYLPDKEMLKTQLNGEVECYNDYLNGAWYEYFIEGRNGEIKDSCGGFFQNGDFNDLINSMKEYVDTDMHPLFDKLAAKAESRNYM
;
A
#
# COMPACT_ATOMS: atom_id res chain seq x y z
N MET A 1 -0.75 -7.11 -8.02
CA MET A 1 -1.58 -8.01 -7.19
C MET A 1 -2.96 -8.28 -7.81
N LEU A 2 -3.45 -9.52 -7.83
CA LEU A 2 -4.79 -9.89 -8.31
C LEU A 2 -5.65 -10.46 -7.18
N CYS A 3 -6.83 -9.87 -6.95
CA CYS A 3 -7.74 -10.25 -5.88
C CYS A 3 -9.18 -10.48 -6.39
N TRP A 4 -9.86 -11.46 -5.79
CA TRP A 4 -11.25 -11.81 -6.01
C TRP A 4 -11.97 -11.81 -4.66
N HIS A 5 -12.66 -10.71 -4.34
CA HIS A 5 -13.44 -10.59 -3.12
C HIS A 5 -14.86 -10.12 -3.43
N ARG A 6 -15.85 -10.58 -2.65
CA ARG A 6 -17.27 -10.31 -2.93
C ARG A 6 -17.69 -8.87 -2.61
N ASN A 7 -17.12 -8.32 -1.55
CA ASN A 7 -17.55 -7.02 -1.00
C ASN A 7 -16.55 -5.89 -1.29
N TYR A 8 -15.33 -6.23 -1.69
CA TYR A 8 -14.23 -5.28 -1.81
C TYR A 8 -13.48 -5.52 -3.11
N THR A 9 -12.91 -4.45 -3.65
CA THR A 9 -12.02 -4.50 -4.81
C THR A 9 -10.63 -4.12 -4.33
N PHE A 10 -9.65 -5.00 -4.54
CA PHE A 10 -8.26 -4.82 -4.11
C PHE A 10 -7.30 -5.04 -5.27
N GLY A 11 -6.13 -4.41 -5.15
CA GLY A 11 -5.00 -4.63 -6.04
C GLY A 11 -5.20 -3.97 -7.40
N ASP A 12 -4.52 -4.52 -8.40
CA ASP A 12 -4.59 -4.02 -9.77
C ASP A 12 -5.96 -4.30 -10.37
N GLN A 13 -6.29 -3.60 -11.46
CA GLN A 13 -7.51 -3.90 -12.21
C GLN A 13 -7.50 -5.37 -12.64
N ASN A 14 -8.41 -6.14 -12.04
CA ASN A 14 -8.48 -7.56 -12.28
C ASN A 14 -9.10 -7.81 -13.65
N ARG A 15 -8.30 -8.31 -14.58
CA ARG A 15 -8.72 -8.65 -15.95
C ARG A 15 -9.30 -10.06 -16.08
N TYR A 16 -9.39 -10.80 -14.98
CA TYR A 16 -9.93 -12.16 -14.92
C TYR A 16 -11.13 -12.22 -13.99
N ASP A 17 -12.28 -12.67 -14.50
CA ASP A 17 -13.53 -12.73 -13.73
C ASP A 17 -13.42 -13.66 -12.51
N THR A 18 -12.67 -14.76 -12.66
CA THR A 18 -12.47 -15.76 -11.60
C THR A 18 -10.99 -16.12 -11.42
N PRO A 19 -10.59 -16.64 -10.24
CA PRO A 19 -9.25 -17.20 -10.04
C PRO A 19 -8.93 -18.31 -11.06
N GLU A 20 -9.91 -19.14 -11.40
CA GLU A 20 -9.74 -20.24 -12.36
C GLU A 20 -9.39 -19.73 -13.76
N ASP A 21 -9.96 -18.61 -14.18
CA ASP A 21 -9.64 -17.99 -15.47
C ASP A 21 -8.20 -17.48 -15.50
N PHE A 22 -7.73 -16.88 -14.40
CA PHE A 22 -6.33 -16.51 -14.23
C PHE A 22 -5.41 -17.73 -14.33
N TYR A 23 -5.67 -18.79 -13.55
CA TYR A 23 -4.79 -19.97 -13.55
C TYR A 23 -4.76 -20.73 -14.88
N ARG A 24 -5.73 -20.52 -15.78
CA ARG A 24 -5.74 -21.07 -17.15
C ARG A 24 -5.00 -20.19 -18.17
N SER A 25 -4.70 -18.95 -17.83
CA SER A 25 -4.04 -17.99 -18.72
C SER A 25 -2.57 -18.35 -19.00
N GLU A 26 -2.02 -17.82 -20.09
CA GLU A 26 -0.57 -17.89 -20.35
C GLU A 26 0.23 -17.12 -19.31
N GLU A 27 -0.35 -16.06 -18.75
CA GLU A 27 0.28 -15.26 -17.71
C GLU A 27 0.57 -16.09 -16.46
N ALA A 28 -0.40 -16.87 -15.98
CA ALA A 28 -0.19 -17.74 -14.82
C ALA A 28 0.89 -18.81 -15.07
N LYS A 29 1.06 -19.27 -16.31
CA LYS A 29 2.11 -20.24 -16.69
C LYS A 29 3.51 -19.63 -16.64
N ASN A 30 3.62 -18.31 -16.79
CA ASN A 30 4.89 -17.57 -16.80
C ASN A 30 5.26 -16.98 -15.43
N ILE A 31 4.50 -17.29 -14.37
CA ILE A 31 4.83 -16.89 -13.00
C ILE A 31 6.19 -17.47 -12.61
N TYR A 32 7.10 -16.60 -12.17
CA TYR A 32 8.41 -17.01 -11.65
C TYR A 32 8.39 -17.17 -10.13
N VAL A 33 7.74 -16.21 -9.44
CA VAL A 33 7.50 -16.18 -7.99
C VAL A 33 6.09 -15.66 -7.73
N SER A 34 5.42 -16.23 -6.74
CA SER A 34 4.13 -15.74 -6.25
C SER A 34 3.95 -15.99 -4.76
N LEU A 35 3.12 -15.17 -4.13
CA LEU A 35 2.65 -15.33 -2.76
C LEU A 35 1.12 -15.26 -2.72
N PRO A 36 0.46 -16.04 -1.84
CA PRO A 36 -0.96 -15.86 -1.59
C PRO A 36 -1.20 -14.49 -0.95
N VAL A 37 -2.39 -13.92 -1.13
CA VAL A 37 -2.83 -12.71 -0.43
C VAL A 37 -4.06 -13.05 0.38
N TYR A 38 -3.98 -12.82 1.68
CA TYR A 38 -5.05 -13.00 2.65
C TYR A 38 -5.63 -11.65 3.07
N MET A 39 -6.90 -11.65 3.43
CA MET A 39 -7.56 -10.52 4.05
C MET A 39 -8.19 -10.92 5.37
N LEU A 40 -8.05 -10.08 6.40
CA LEU A 40 -8.81 -10.11 7.64
C LEU A 40 -9.76 -8.90 7.68
N ASP A 41 -11.04 -9.15 7.92
CA ASP A 41 -12.09 -8.14 8.08
C ASP A 41 -12.59 -8.11 9.54
N HIS A 42 -11.92 -7.31 10.37
CA HIS A 42 -12.20 -7.24 11.81
C HIS A 42 -12.19 -5.80 12.33
N SER A 43 -13.22 -5.01 11.96
CA SER A 43 -13.32 -3.55 12.20
C SER A 43 -12.28 -2.69 11.46
N GLY A 44 -11.47 -3.34 10.63
CA GLY A 44 -10.50 -2.78 9.71
C GLY A 44 -10.20 -3.84 8.65
N THR A 45 -9.55 -3.43 7.56
CA THR A 45 -9.18 -4.33 6.47
C THR A 45 -7.67 -4.50 6.47
N PHE A 46 -7.22 -5.72 6.77
CA PHE A 46 -5.80 -6.03 6.84
C PHE A 46 -5.42 -7.05 5.77
N LEU A 47 -4.27 -6.86 5.15
CA LEU A 47 -3.71 -7.77 4.15
C LEU A 47 -2.41 -8.41 4.65
N SER A 48 -2.18 -9.66 4.25
CA SER A 48 -0.97 -10.41 4.61
C SER A 48 -0.66 -11.46 3.56
N THR A 49 0.62 -11.79 3.37
CA THR A 49 1.02 -12.94 2.54
C THR A 49 1.16 -14.25 3.33
N GLU A 50 1.12 -14.18 4.65
CA GLU A 50 1.29 -15.33 5.55
C GLU A 50 -0.04 -15.79 6.18
N GLY A 51 -1.05 -14.92 6.20
CA GLY A 51 -2.36 -15.16 6.80
C GLY A 51 -2.50 -14.51 8.18
N PHE A 52 -3.51 -14.93 8.95
CA PHE A 52 -3.87 -14.35 10.25
C PHE A 52 -4.19 -15.42 11.30
N SER A 53 -3.61 -16.62 11.19
CA SER A 53 -3.89 -17.72 12.12
C SER A 53 -3.38 -17.49 13.54
N ASP A 54 -2.44 -16.57 13.70
CA ASP A 54 -1.88 -16.14 14.99
C ASP A 54 -2.86 -15.27 15.79
N VAL A 55 -3.64 -14.43 15.11
CA VAL A 55 -4.64 -13.52 15.73
C VAL A 55 -6.08 -14.02 15.63
N ASP A 56 -6.41 -14.81 14.60
CA ASP A 56 -7.69 -15.51 14.42
C ASP A 56 -7.46 -16.96 13.97
N PRO A 57 -7.11 -17.87 14.90
CA PRO A 57 -6.90 -19.29 14.56
C PRO A 57 -8.18 -19.99 14.09
N GLY A 58 -9.36 -19.42 14.39
CA GLY A 58 -10.67 -19.95 14.01
C GLY A 58 -11.03 -19.70 12.54
N ARG A 59 -10.32 -18.77 11.88
CA ARG A 59 -10.59 -18.34 10.50
C ARG A 59 -12.02 -17.84 10.31
N TRP A 60 -12.52 -17.08 11.29
CA TRP A 60 -13.86 -16.52 11.23
C TRP A 60 -13.90 -15.34 10.26
N ASP A 61 -12.88 -14.49 10.35
CA ASP A 61 -12.89 -13.18 9.71
C ASP A 61 -11.81 -13.05 8.62
N TRP A 62 -11.06 -14.11 8.33
CA TRP A 62 -10.02 -14.08 7.30
C TRP A 62 -9.99 -15.27 6.34
N GLY A 63 -9.46 -15.02 5.15
CA GLY A 63 -9.27 -16.02 4.11
C GLY A 63 -8.39 -15.52 2.97
N GLN A 64 -8.00 -16.42 2.08
CA GLN A 64 -7.24 -16.05 0.89
C GLN A 64 -8.18 -15.32 -0.08
N ILE A 65 -7.80 -14.12 -0.49
CA ILE A 65 -8.55 -13.30 -1.42
C ILE A 65 -7.86 -13.17 -2.78
N GLY A 66 -6.59 -13.57 -2.90
CA GLY A 66 -5.85 -13.34 -4.12
C GLY A 66 -4.45 -13.91 -4.15
N ILE A 67 -3.67 -13.37 -5.07
CA ILE A 67 -2.27 -13.70 -5.35
C ILE A 67 -1.53 -12.43 -5.76
N ILE A 68 -0.30 -12.30 -5.29
CA ILE A 68 0.68 -11.37 -5.82
C ILE A 68 1.79 -12.18 -6.48
N TYR A 69 2.23 -11.79 -7.68
CA TYR A 69 3.20 -12.56 -8.45
C TYR A 69 4.09 -11.66 -9.29
N CYS A 70 5.20 -12.24 -9.71
CA CYS A 70 6.15 -11.64 -10.64
C CYS A 70 6.52 -12.68 -11.70
N THR A 71 6.46 -12.29 -12.97
CA THR A 71 6.95 -13.11 -14.09
C THR A 71 8.47 -12.97 -14.23
N GLU A 72 9.12 -13.92 -14.90
CA GLU A 72 10.56 -13.81 -15.18
C GLU A 72 10.88 -12.57 -16.05
N GLU A 73 9.99 -12.26 -16.99
CA GLU A 73 10.09 -11.10 -17.87
C GLU A 73 10.00 -9.79 -17.09
N ASP A 74 8.99 -9.66 -16.21
CA ASP A 74 8.85 -8.48 -15.36
C ASP A 74 10.03 -8.32 -14.42
N ALA A 75 10.50 -9.40 -13.78
CA ALA A 75 11.68 -9.34 -12.92
C ALA A 75 12.90 -8.78 -13.66
N LYS A 76 13.21 -9.31 -14.86
CA LYS A 76 14.31 -8.80 -15.69
C LYS A 76 14.11 -7.36 -16.12
N LYS A 77 12.88 -6.97 -16.45
CA LYS A 77 12.53 -5.60 -16.85
C LYS A 77 12.76 -4.60 -15.73
N TRP A 78 12.33 -4.93 -14.50
CA TRP A 78 12.42 -4.02 -13.34
C TRP A 78 13.83 -3.97 -12.74
N PHE A 79 14.52 -5.10 -12.64
CA PHE A 79 15.84 -5.17 -11.97
C PHE A 79 17.03 -5.11 -12.94
N GLY A 80 16.82 -5.30 -14.24
CA GLY A 80 17.90 -5.41 -15.24
C GLY A 80 18.64 -6.75 -15.24
N TYR A 81 18.30 -7.64 -14.31
CA TYR A 81 18.76 -9.03 -14.21
C TYR A 81 17.62 -9.88 -13.62
N LEU A 82 17.76 -11.21 -13.60
CA LEU A 82 16.81 -12.08 -12.91
C LEU A 82 17.26 -12.29 -11.46
N PRO A 83 16.57 -11.70 -10.45
CA PRO A 83 16.95 -11.91 -9.06
C PRO A 83 16.63 -13.32 -8.57
N ASP A 84 17.19 -13.69 -7.43
CA ASP A 84 16.79 -14.92 -6.76
C ASP A 84 15.35 -14.84 -6.24
N LYS A 85 14.75 -16.01 -6.03
CA LYS A 85 13.34 -16.08 -5.67
C LYS A 85 13.03 -15.52 -4.28
N GLU A 86 13.97 -15.57 -3.35
CA GLU A 86 13.75 -15.07 -1.98
C GLU A 86 13.76 -13.55 -1.96
N MET A 87 14.68 -12.92 -2.70
CA MET A 87 14.63 -11.46 -2.92
C MET A 87 13.29 -11.03 -3.50
N LEU A 88 12.79 -11.72 -4.54
CA LEU A 88 11.49 -11.39 -5.13
C LEU A 88 10.33 -11.61 -4.16
N LYS A 89 10.32 -12.69 -3.35
CA LYS A 89 9.30 -12.87 -2.31
C LYS A 89 9.31 -11.74 -1.31
N THR A 90 10.48 -11.30 -0.85
CA THR A 90 10.60 -10.13 0.05
C THR A 90 10.01 -8.87 -0.57
N GLN A 91 10.27 -8.63 -1.86
CA GLN A 91 9.69 -7.48 -2.57
C GLN A 91 8.17 -7.58 -2.69
N LEU A 92 7.63 -8.75 -3.07
CA LEU A 92 6.18 -8.96 -3.17
C LEU A 92 5.49 -8.85 -1.80
N ASN A 93 6.12 -9.36 -0.72
CA ASN A 93 5.59 -9.17 0.63
C ASN A 93 5.56 -7.68 1.01
N GLY A 94 6.65 -6.95 0.74
CA GLY A 94 6.71 -5.51 1.00
C GLY A 94 5.67 -4.70 0.22
N GLU A 95 5.28 -5.13 -0.99
CA GLU A 95 4.18 -4.50 -1.75
C GLU A 95 2.83 -4.71 -1.05
N VAL A 96 2.57 -5.91 -0.51
CA VAL A 96 1.36 -6.20 0.25
C VAL A 96 1.33 -5.45 1.59
N GLU A 97 2.47 -5.34 2.29
CA GLU A 97 2.62 -4.54 3.51
C GLU A 97 2.37 -3.06 3.24
N CYS A 98 2.98 -2.50 2.20
CA CYS A 98 2.79 -1.11 1.79
C CYS A 98 1.31 -0.82 1.46
N TYR A 99 0.63 -1.73 0.76
CA TYR A 99 -0.79 -1.57 0.46
C TYR A 99 -1.67 -1.76 1.69
N ASN A 100 -1.33 -2.69 2.59
CA ASN A 100 -1.98 -2.83 3.88
C ASN A 100 -1.90 -1.52 4.68
N ASP A 101 -0.72 -0.90 4.73
CA ASP A 101 -0.50 0.37 5.41
C ASP A 101 -1.32 1.51 4.78
N TYR A 102 -1.44 1.52 3.45
CA TYR A 102 -2.31 2.45 2.72
C TYR A 102 -3.79 2.28 3.12
N LEU A 103 -4.29 1.04 3.13
CA LEU A 103 -5.67 0.74 3.54
C LEU A 103 -5.95 1.18 4.99
N ASN A 104 -4.93 1.18 5.84
CA ASN A 104 -5.03 1.56 7.25
C ASN A 104 -4.63 3.02 7.54
N GLY A 105 -4.53 3.87 6.50
CA GLY A 105 -4.40 5.32 6.65
C GLY A 105 -3.00 5.81 7.07
N ALA A 106 -1.96 5.03 6.81
CA ALA A 106 -0.58 5.41 7.12
C ALA A 106 0.07 6.31 6.05
N TRP A 107 -0.52 6.44 4.86
CA TRP A 107 0.01 7.27 3.78
C TRP A 107 -0.74 8.58 3.62
N TYR A 108 0.01 9.67 3.47
CA TYR A 108 -0.51 11.04 3.45
C TYR A 108 -0.09 11.80 2.20
N GLU A 109 -0.89 12.82 1.90
CA GLU A 109 -0.72 13.82 0.85
C GLU A 109 -1.09 15.19 1.40
N TYR A 110 -0.44 16.24 0.91
CA TYR A 110 -0.85 17.61 1.17
C TYR A 110 -1.41 18.28 -0.08
N PHE A 111 -2.32 19.23 0.14
CA PHE A 111 -2.78 20.18 -0.86
C PHE A 111 -2.60 21.59 -0.30
N ILE A 112 -1.98 22.48 -1.08
CA ILE A 112 -1.90 23.90 -0.78
C ILE A 112 -2.87 24.63 -1.68
N GLU A 113 -3.98 25.09 -1.10
CA GLU A 113 -5.01 25.80 -1.83
C GLU A 113 -4.86 27.32 -1.71
N GLY A 114 -5.02 28.01 -2.83
CA GLY A 114 -5.23 29.46 -2.86
C GLY A 114 -6.60 29.83 -2.27
N ARG A 115 -6.80 31.12 -1.98
CA ARG A 115 -8.07 31.62 -1.40
C ARG A 115 -9.30 31.41 -2.30
N ASN A 116 -9.09 31.17 -3.58
CA ASN A 116 -10.11 30.87 -4.58
C ASN A 116 -10.35 29.35 -4.78
N GLY A 117 -9.67 28.49 -4.01
CA GLY A 117 -9.73 27.04 -4.15
C GLY A 117 -8.84 26.48 -5.27
N GLU A 118 -7.96 27.27 -5.88
CA GLU A 118 -6.97 26.76 -6.83
C GLU A 118 -5.91 25.94 -6.09
N ILE A 119 -5.57 24.75 -6.60
CA ILE A 119 -4.44 23.97 -6.07
C ILE A 119 -3.17 24.64 -6.57
N LYS A 120 -2.38 25.19 -5.64
CA LYS A 120 -1.08 25.81 -5.93
C LYS A 120 0.05 24.79 -5.92
N ASP A 121 -0.04 23.83 -5.01
CA ASP A 121 0.92 22.75 -4.87
C ASP A 121 0.26 21.52 -4.23
N SER A 122 0.73 20.35 -4.59
CA SER A 122 0.28 19.07 -4.02
C SER A 122 1.36 18.03 -4.20
N CYS A 123 1.66 17.30 -3.13
CA CYS A 123 2.54 16.14 -3.19
C CYS A 123 2.04 15.08 -2.21
N GLY A 124 2.10 13.83 -2.64
CA GLY A 124 1.72 12.65 -1.86
C GLY A 124 2.86 11.65 -1.77
N GLY A 125 2.60 10.55 -1.05
CA GLY A 125 3.60 9.51 -0.81
C GLY A 125 4.41 9.73 0.47
N PHE A 126 3.81 10.38 1.47
CA PHE A 126 4.43 10.56 2.78
C PHE A 126 3.93 9.49 3.75
N PHE A 127 4.81 8.61 4.20
CA PHE A 127 4.49 7.55 5.14
C PHE A 127 4.57 8.04 6.59
N GLN A 128 3.50 7.84 7.35
CA GLN A 128 3.44 8.16 8.77
C GLN A 128 3.87 6.95 9.58
N ASN A 129 5.03 7.07 10.22
CA ASN A 129 5.54 6.07 11.14
C ASN A 129 6.24 6.77 12.30
N GLY A 130 5.58 6.83 13.45
CA GLY A 130 6.10 7.49 14.65
C GLY A 130 5.45 8.84 14.91
N ASP A 131 6.24 9.91 15.08
CA ASP A 131 5.73 11.24 15.39
C ASP A 131 5.07 11.87 14.14
N PHE A 132 3.91 12.49 14.32
CA PHE A 132 3.21 13.19 13.25
C PHE A 132 3.96 14.45 12.78
N ASN A 133 4.78 15.06 13.63
CA ASN A 133 5.62 16.18 13.22
C ASN A 133 6.73 15.77 12.25
N ASP A 134 7.25 14.54 12.34
CA ASP A 134 8.24 14.04 11.38
C ASP A 134 7.64 13.92 9.97
N LEU A 135 6.37 13.50 9.89
CA LEU A 135 5.59 13.52 8.66
C LEU A 135 5.46 14.94 8.08
N ILE A 136 5.06 15.91 8.92
CA ILE A 136 4.88 17.31 8.49
C ILE A 136 6.20 17.91 8.02
N ASN A 137 7.30 17.63 8.72
CA ASN A 137 8.63 18.09 8.33
C ASN A 137 9.08 17.45 7.01
N SER A 138 8.79 16.16 6.80
CA SER A 138 9.06 15.49 5.53
C SER A 138 8.29 16.14 4.38
N MET A 139 7.01 16.48 4.57
CA MET A 139 6.21 17.20 3.56
C MET A 139 6.78 18.58 3.24
N LYS A 140 7.26 19.29 4.26
CA LYS A 140 7.83 20.63 4.14
C LYS A 140 9.08 20.66 3.24
N GLU A 141 9.86 19.59 3.19
CA GLU A 141 11.05 19.51 2.32
C GLU A 141 10.72 19.49 0.82
N TYR A 142 9.46 19.22 0.45
CA TYR A 142 9.00 19.10 -0.94
C TYR A 142 8.27 20.35 -1.45
N VAL A 143 8.25 21.45 -0.69
CA VAL A 143 7.60 22.70 -1.10
C VAL A 143 8.60 23.84 -1.18
N ASP A 144 8.23 24.90 -1.90
CA ASP A 144 8.99 26.13 -1.90
C ASP A 144 9.05 26.78 -0.50
N THR A 145 10.18 27.42 -0.20
CA THR A 145 10.46 27.99 1.12
C THR A 145 9.45 29.05 1.59
N ASP A 146 8.72 29.70 0.67
CA ASP A 146 7.67 30.66 1.01
C ASP A 146 6.40 30.00 1.56
N MET A 147 6.22 28.69 1.32
CA MET A 147 5.12 27.87 1.85
C MET A 147 5.44 27.22 3.20
N HIS A 148 6.71 27.18 3.62
CA HIS A 148 7.15 26.66 4.92
C HIS A 148 6.31 27.13 6.13
N PRO A 149 5.89 28.42 6.23
CA PRO A 149 5.09 28.88 7.37
C PRO A 149 3.73 28.18 7.52
N LEU A 150 3.19 27.55 6.47
CA LEU A 150 1.96 26.75 6.55
C LEU A 150 2.20 25.44 7.31
N PHE A 151 3.30 24.75 6.99
CA PHE A 151 3.70 23.51 7.66
C PHE A 151 4.12 23.75 9.11
N ASP A 152 4.82 24.85 9.40
CA ASP A 152 5.19 25.23 10.78
C ASP A 152 3.94 25.43 11.66
N LYS A 153 2.90 26.07 11.11
CA LYS A 153 1.61 26.22 11.79
C LYS A 153 0.88 24.89 11.96
N LEU A 154 0.98 24.00 10.98
CA LEU A 154 0.37 22.67 11.06
C LEU A 154 1.04 21.83 12.16
N ALA A 155 2.37 21.83 12.24
CA ALA A 155 3.15 21.15 13.28
C ALA A 155 2.77 21.65 14.67
N ALA A 156 2.78 22.97 14.90
CA ALA A 156 2.39 23.56 16.19
C ALA A 156 0.95 23.19 16.61
N LYS A 157 0.04 23.03 15.64
CA LYS A 157 -1.34 22.60 15.92
C LYS A 157 -1.41 21.11 16.23
N ALA A 158 -0.63 20.26 15.56
CA ALA A 158 -0.54 18.84 15.85
C ALA A 158 -0.07 18.60 17.29
N GLU A 159 0.96 19.33 17.73
CA GLU A 159 1.44 19.30 19.12
C GLU A 159 0.33 19.65 20.11
N SER A 160 -0.43 20.73 19.86
CA SER A 160 -1.52 21.15 20.76
C SER A 160 -2.64 20.13 20.92
N ARG A 161 -2.84 19.25 19.93
CA ARG A 161 -3.87 18.20 19.95
C ARG A 161 -3.44 16.96 20.71
N ASN A 162 -2.13 16.70 20.82
CA ASN A 162 -1.61 15.59 21.63
C ASN A 162 -1.63 15.88 23.15
N TYR A 163 -2.02 17.09 23.57
CA TYR A 163 -2.16 17.50 24.97
C TYR A 163 -3.63 17.71 25.45
N MET A 164 -4.63 17.32 24.64
CA MET A 164 -6.04 17.24 25.05
C MET A 164 -6.51 15.79 25.07
#